data_AF-A0A972HGY1-F1
#
_entry.id   AF-A0A972HGY1-F1
#
_cell.length_a   1.000
_cell.length_b   1.000
_cell.length_c   1.000
_cell.angle_alpha   90.00
_cell.angle_beta   90.00
_cell.angle_gamma   90.00
#
_symmetry.space_group_name_H-M   'P 1'
#
loop_
_entity.id
_entity.type
_entity.pdbx_description
1 polymer ?
#
loop_
_entity_poly.entity_id
_entity_poly.type
_entity_poly.pdbx_seq_one_letter_code
_entity_poly.pdbx_strand_id
1 'polypeptide(L)'
;MTSLEIEHPYGSSISVEELLLPRDDVVAEVESSPGTFDLAHGPFLQYERTVTVDESSGTVTERINYQLAIPWFGWAYALPVRHALRNHRTSDKQPWWAPSQRLDARAASIIGTLAAAAVLTGFLGNTFSQMLTFAADEFDLGRSGQGVASAIVRIGPLLAIGLVIMADRRGRRLIAIIATAGGAVASILGAFAPNLELFVAAQLVTRTFSAALGTVILVYAVEEMPSGSRAYALSVLGMASALGAGIVLWVLPLAALDVRSWRLVLLVPIIALPLARSFWKHLPESRWFGEGAATATLRDHRAALGGLMVITFLIAFYLSPVDQFRNEFLRDERGFEPWQITLFVTTTATPGGLGLLIAGRMADSIGRRIVLVFATIGGLGALTLVFNTSGALMWSLALVAAIVSSGLLPSLGVYRAELFPTRVRNQAVAWVTISAVIGAVLGLLLTGWLSERWNSIGSVIAVLWIGPVLAVAFAWWWLPETTNRDLDDINPEDRASQDRG
;
A
#
# COMPACT_ATOMS: atom_id res chain seq x y z
N MET A 1 15.50 25.81 -5.70
CA MET A 1 14.86 26.35 -6.92
C MET A 1 15.57 25.74 -8.12
N THR A 2 14.83 25.20 -9.08
CA THR A 2 15.36 24.58 -10.29
C THR A 2 15.09 25.53 -11.47
N SER A 3 16.08 25.75 -12.33
CA SER A 3 15.94 26.52 -13.57
C SER A 3 16.04 25.59 -14.77
N LEU A 4 15.15 25.81 -15.75
CA LEU A 4 15.14 25.14 -17.04
C LEU A 4 15.13 26.21 -18.13
N GLU A 5 16.11 26.17 -19.02
CA GLU A 5 16.21 27.06 -20.18
C GLU A 5 16.06 26.24 -21.46
N ILE A 6 15.22 26.72 -22.37
CA ILE A 6 14.86 26.04 -23.62
C ILE A 6 14.94 27.08 -24.73
N GLU A 7 15.76 26.79 -25.73
CA GLU A 7 15.88 27.60 -26.93
C GLU A 7 15.03 26.99 -28.05
N HIS A 8 14.14 27.79 -28.62
CA HIS A 8 13.29 27.42 -29.74
C HIS A 8 13.71 28.27 -30.96
N PRO A 9 14.38 27.68 -31.97
CA PRO A 9 14.68 28.41 -33.21
C PRO A 9 13.40 28.70 -33.99
N TYR A 10 13.38 29.81 -34.74
CA TYR A 10 12.24 30.14 -35.61
C TYR A 10 11.99 29.01 -36.62
N GLY A 11 10.72 28.60 -36.78
CA GLY A 11 10.33 27.46 -37.60
C GLY A 11 10.38 26.10 -36.89
N SER A 12 10.52 26.09 -35.56
CA SER A 12 10.33 24.87 -34.75
C SER A 12 8.88 24.35 -34.80
N SER A 13 8.64 23.16 -34.25
CA SER A 13 7.31 22.53 -34.22
C SER A 13 6.26 23.30 -33.40
N ILE A 14 6.67 24.27 -32.58
CA ILE A 14 5.80 25.11 -31.75
C ILE A 14 5.94 26.55 -32.23
N SER A 15 4.82 27.25 -32.42
CA SER A 15 4.83 28.63 -32.90
C SER A 15 5.20 29.61 -31.77
N VAL A 16 5.74 30.78 -32.14
CA VAL A 16 6.03 31.86 -31.16
C VAL A 16 4.74 32.31 -30.47
N GLU A 17 3.62 32.35 -31.21
CA GLU A 17 2.30 32.67 -30.68
C GLU A 17 1.85 31.67 -29.62
N GLU A 18 2.09 30.36 -29.82
CA GLU A 18 1.77 29.32 -28.83
C GLU A 18 2.63 29.45 -27.57
N LEU A 19 3.91 29.80 -27.69
CA LEU A 19 4.80 30.02 -26.54
C LEU A 19 4.38 31.23 -25.70
N LEU A 20 3.70 32.22 -26.30
CA LEU A 20 3.20 33.40 -25.59
C LEU A 20 1.80 33.18 -24.98
N LEU A 21 1.21 31.99 -25.10
CA LEU A 21 -0.02 31.65 -24.41
C LEU A 21 0.25 31.03 -23.04
N PRO A 22 -0.63 31.22 -22.04
CA PRO A 22 -0.56 30.52 -20.77
C PRO A 22 -0.70 29.00 -20.96
N ARG A 23 0.12 28.23 -20.25
CA ARG A 23 0.03 26.77 -20.23
C ARG A 23 -1.11 26.28 -19.34
N ASP A 24 -1.72 25.17 -19.73
CA ASP A 24 -2.70 24.44 -18.91
C ASP A 24 -2.46 22.92 -18.93
N ASP A 25 -1.22 22.49 -18.62
CA ASP A 25 -0.77 21.09 -18.66
C ASP A 25 -0.48 20.50 -17.26
N VAL A 26 0.78 20.25 -16.88
CA VAL A 26 1.15 19.92 -15.50
C VAL A 26 1.08 21.15 -14.59
N VAL A 27 1.02 22.34 -15.18
CA VAL A 27 0.84 23.64 -14.52
C VAL A 27 -0.25 24.41 -15.25
N ALA A 28 -1.10 25.12 -14.51
CA ALA A 28 -1.90 26.23 -15.05
C ALA A 28 -1.13 27.51 -14.76
N GLU A 29 -1.00 28.31 -15.80
CA GLU A 29 -0.36 29.61 -15.75
C GLU A 29 -1.39 30.73 -15.81
N VAL A 30 -1.02 31.87 -15.22
CA VAL A 30 -1.68 33.14 -15.45
C VAL A 30 -0.63 34.14 -15.91
N GLU A 31 -0.93 34.92 -16.94
CA GLU A 31 -0.02 35.97 -17.40
C GLU A 31 0.00 37.11 -16.39
N SER A 32 1.17 37.43 -15.85
CA SER A 32 1.34 38.51 -14.87
C SER A 32 1.87 39.79 -15.51
N SER A 33 2.69 39.64 -16.55
CA SER A 33 3.13 40.72 -17.44
C SER A 33 3.44 40.16 -18.83
N PRO A 34 3.53 40.99 -19.89
CA PRO A 34 3.77 40.51 -21.24
C PRO A 34 4.99 39.58 -21.33
N GLY A 35 4.76 38.31 -21.68
CA GLY A 35 5.80 37.28 -21.78
C GLY A 35 6.27 36.69 -20.45
N THR A 36 5.63 37.00 -19.32
CA THR A 36 5.89 36.41 -18.00
C THR A 36 4.63 35.77 -17.42
N PHE A 37 4.77 34.53 -16.98
CA PHE A 37 3.68 33.68 -16.55
C PHE A 37 3.95 33.12 -15.15
N ASP A 38 3.00 33.34 -14.25
CA ASP A 38 3.07 32.89 -12.86
C ASP A 38 2.18 31.67 -12.61
N LEU A 39 2.40 31.01 -11.47
CA LEU A 39 1.61 29.87 -11.04
C LEU A 39 0.15 30.25 -10.76
N ALA A 40 -0.79 29.74 -11.57
CA ALA A 40 -2.21 29.77 -11.23
C ALA A 40 -2.61 28.51 -10.43
N HIS A 41 -2.21 27.32 -10.90
CA HIS A 41 -2.49 26.06 -10.21
C HIS A 41 -1.51 24.96 -10.60
N GLY A 42 -1.00 24.20 -9.64
CA GLY A 42 -0.16 23.04 -9.91
C GLY A 42 0.62 22.57 -8.69
N PRO A 43 1.39 21.47 -8.82
CA PRO A 43 2.14 20.85 -7.72
C PRO A 43 3.45 21.59 -7.41
N PHE A 44 3.45 22.93 -7.46
CA PHE A 44 4.62 23.79 -7.31
C PHE A 44 4.45 24.75 -6.13
N LEU A 45 5.50 24.96 -5.33
CA LEU A 45 5.55 26.02 -4.32
C LEU A 45 5.86 27.39 -4.94
N GLN A 46 6.68 27.37 -5.99
CA GLN A 46 7.07 28.52 -6.78
C GLN A 46 7.16 28.07 -8.23
N TYR A 47 6.65 28.87 -9.14
CA TYR A 47 6.75 28.66 -10.58
C TYR A 47 6.65 30.02 -11.27
N GLU A 48 7.58 30.27 -12.18
CA GLU A 48 7.64 31.44 -13.04
C GLU A 48 8.21 31.01 -14.39
N ARG A 49 7.58 31.43 -15.47
CA ARG A 49 8.06 31.23 -16.83
C ARG A 49 8.20 32.58 -17.53
N THR A 50 9.36 32.85 -18.10
CA THR A 50 9.64 34.04 -18.90
C THR A 50 9.99 33.63 -20.33
N VAL A 51 9.36 34.26 -21.30
CA VAL A 51 9.62 34.05 -22.73
C VAL A 51 10.21 35.33 -23.31
N THR A 52 11.45 35.25 -23.80
CA THR A 52 12.13 36.35 -24.46
C THR A 52 12.31 36.03 -25.94
N VAL A 53 11.77 36.90 -26.80
CA VAL A 53 11.91 36.80 -28.25
C VAL A 53 13.09 37.65 -28.67
N ASP A 54 14.11 37.04 -29.28
CA ASP A 54 15.22 37.76 -29.89
C ASP A 54 15.06 37.74 -31.40
N GLU A 55 14.53 38.84 -31.93
CA GLU A 55 14.32 39.03 -33.38
C GLU A 55 15.62 39.06 -34.17
N SER A 56 16.76 39.39 -33.53
CA SER A 56 18.05 39.51 -34.21
C SER A 56 18.71 38.16 -34.47
N SER A 57 18.55 37.21 -33.55
CA SER A 57 19.07 35.84 -33.68
C SER A 57 18.05 34.87 -34.26
N GLY A 58 16.76 35.26 -34.36
CA GLY A 58 15.69 34.37 -34.78
C GLY A 58 15.53 33.20 -33.82
N THR A 59 15.63 33.47 -32.51
CA THR A 59 15.44 32.48 -31.44
C THR A 59 14.49 32.98 -30.37
N VAL A 60 13.68 32.07 -29.83
CA VAL A 60 12.82 32.32 -28.67
C VAL A 60 13.39 31.54 -27.50
N THR A 61 13.75 32.25 -26.44
CA THR A 61 14.27 31.63 -25.21
C THR A 61 13.16 31.57 -24.16
N GLU A 62 12.86 30.36 -23.71
CA GLU A 62 11.91 30.07 -22.63
C GLU A 62 12.72 29.69 -21.38
N ARG A 63 12.59 30.47 -20.31
CA ARG A 63 13.20 30.17 -19.01
C ARG A 63 12.11 29.89 -17.99
N ILE A 64 12.18 28.73 -17.35
CA ILE A 64 11.23 28.24 -16.36
C ILE A 64 11.95 28.04 -15.03
N ASN A 65 11.58 28.83 -14.03
CA ASN A 65 12.05 28.71 -12.66
C ASN A 65 10.97 28.06 -11.81
N TYR A 66 11.26 26.95 -11.13
CA TYR A 66 10.25 26.26 -10.35
C TYR A 66 10.80 25.55 -9.10
N GLN A 67 9.89 25.29 -8.16
CA GLN A 67 10.13 24.46 -6.98
C GLN A 67 8.93 23.54 -6.74
N LEU A 68 9.15 22.23 -6.74
CA LEU A 68 8.10 21.24 -6.49
C LEU A 68 7.61 21.26 -5.04
N ALA A 69 6.29 21.08 -4.87
CA ALA A 69 5.63 20.96 -3.57
C ALA A 69 5.59 19.51 -3.04
N ILE A 70 6.45 18.62 -3.55
CA ILE A 70 6.48 17.18 -3.21
C ILE A 70 7.64 16.93 -2.22
N PRO A 71 7.38 16.84 -0.91
CA PRO A 71 8.42 16.55 0.07
C PRO A 71 8.89 15.09 -0.07
N TRP A 72 10.15 14.82 0.32
CA TRP A 72 10.82 13.50 0.31
C TRP A 72 11.08 12.88 -1.07
N PHE A 73 10.15 13.02 -2.01
CA PHE A 73 10.16 12.37 -3.32
C PHE A 73 10.28 13.33 -4.50
N GLY A 74 10.52 14.62 -4.27
CA GLY A 74 10.70 15.60 -5.36
C GLY A 74 11.77 15.19 -6.38
N TRP A 75 12.79 14.44 -5.95
CA TRP A 75 13.82 13.88 -6.85
C TRP A 75 13.27 12.83 -7.84
N ALA A 76 12.31 12.00 -7.40
CA ALA A 76 11.69 10.98 -8.26
C ALA A 76 10.81 11.59 -9.35
N TYR A 77 10.21 12.75 -9.06
CA TYR A 77 9.40 13.52 -10.01
C TYR A 77 10.20 14.55 -10.82
N ALA A 78 11.48 14.77 -10.51
CA ALA A 78 12.29 15.79 -11.16
C ALA A 78 12.43 15.56 -12.67
N LEU A 79 12.71 14.32 -13.10
CA LEU A 79 12.86 13.98 -14.52
C LEU A 79 11.51 14.01 -15.29
N PRO A 80 10.43 13.35 -14.83
CA PRO A 80 9.14 13.44 -15.50
C PRO A 80 8.60 14.87 -15.61
N VAL A 81 8.72 15.67 -14.54
CA VAL A 81 8.27 17.08 -14.56
C VAL A 81 9.14 17.89 -15.49
N ARG A 82 10.47 17.77 -15.44
CA ARG A 82 11.36 18.51 -16.35
C ARG A 82 11.07 18.17 -17.82
N HIS A 83 10.78 16.90 -18.12
CA HIS A 83 10.41 16.47 -19.45
C HIS A 83 9.04 17.04 -19.89
N ALA A 84 8.05 17.06 -18.99
CA ALA A 84 6.74 17.66 -19.27
C ALA A 84 6.83 19.18 -19.45
N LEU A 85 7.60 19.88 -18.61
CA LEU A 85 7.83 21.31 -18.77
C LEU A 85 8.57 21.64 -20.07
N ARG A 86 9.51 20.79 -20.50
CA ARG A 86 10.22 20.97 -21.77
C ARG A 86 9.33 20.76 -23.00
N ASN A 87 8.41 19.80 -22.92
CA ASN A 87 7.52 19.46 -24.03
C ASN A 87 6.18 20.17 -23.82
N HIS A 88 6.06 21.40 -24.34
CA HIS A 88 4.82 22.16 -24.29
C HIS A 88 3.66 21.33 -24.85
N ARG A 89 2.57 21.22 -24.08
CA ARG A 89 1.36 20.51 -24.48
C ARG A 89 0.22 21.50 -24.54
N THR A 90 -0.30 21.74 -25.74
CA THR A 90 -1.48 22.58 -26.00
C THR A 90 -2.81 21.85 -25.74
N SER A 91 -2.78 20.64 -25.19
CA SER A 91 -3.98 19.84 -24.89
C SER A 91 -4.21 19.78 -23.38
N ASP A 92 -5.46 19.96 -22.94
CA ASP A 92 -5.97 19.76 -21.57
C ASP A 92 -5.64 18.38 -20.93
N LYS A 93 -4.92 17.51 -21.65
CA LYS A 93 -4.59 16.15 -21.22
C LYS A 93 -3.30 16.12 -20.42
N GLN A 94 -3.46 15.80 -19.14
CA GLN A 94 -2.38 15.48 -18.22
C GLN A 94 -1.45 14.37 -18.77
N PRO A 95 -0.15 14.36 -18.42
CA PRO A 95 0.74 13.24 -18.69
C PRO A 95 0.21 11.91 -18.14
N TRP A 96 0.57 10.80 -18.78
CA TRP A 96 0.12 9.46 -18.38
C TRP A 96 0.49 9.07 -16.95
N TRP A 97 1.54 9.69 -16.39
CA TRP A 97 2.03 9.46 -15.02
C TRP A 97 1.41 10.41 -13.98
N ALA A 98 0.68 11.43 -14.43
CA ALA A 98 0.02 12.43 -13.59
C ALA A 98 -1.46 12.07 -13.42
N PRO A 99 -2.11 12.49 -12.32
CA PRO A 99 -3.54 12.31 -12.15
C PRO A 99 -4.33 13.09 -13.21
N SER A 100 -5.54 12.63 -13.54
CA SER A 100 -6.42 13.30 -14.51
C SER A 100 -6.82 14.70 -14.06
N GLN A 101 -7.05 14.89 -12.77
CA GLN A 101 -7.25 16.20 -12.15
C GLN A 101 -5.93 16.68 -11.53
N ARG A 102 -5.43 17.84 -11.97
CA ARG A 102 -4.18 18.45 -11.50
C ARG A 102 -4.23 18.63 -9.98
N LEU A 103 -3.14 18.32 -9.30
CA LEU A 103 -2.97 18.57 -7.88
C LEU A 103 -2.45 19.99 -7.65
N ASP A 104 -2.93 20.65 -6.61
CA ASP A 104 -2.34 21.89 -6.11
C ASP A 104 -1.12 21.59 -5.23
N ALA A 105 -0.42 22.66 -4.82
CA ALA A 105 0.76 22.55 -3.97
C ALA A 105 0.45 21.86 -2.63
N ARG A 106 -0.73 22.11 -2.06
CA ARG A 106 -1.16 21.51 -0.80
C ARG A 106 -1.36 20.01 -0.95
N ALA A 107 -2.17 19.56 -1.91
CA ALA A 107 -2.42 18.15 -2.14
C ALA A 107 -1.14 17.37 -2.48
N ALA A 108 -0.25 17.97 -3.29
CA ALA A 108 1.06 17.40 -3.58
C ALA A 108 1.92 17.22 -2.31
N SER A 109 1.90 18.21 -1.41
CA SER A 109 2.64 18.14 -0.14
C SER A 109 2.09 17.10 0.85
N ILE A 110 0.77 16.96 0.89
CA ILE A 110 0.06 15.96 1.68
C ILE A 110 0.40 14.57 1.15
N ILE A 111 0.21 14.30 -0.15
CA ILE A 111 0.52 12.99 -0.73
C ILE A 111 2.00 12.64 -0.54
N GLY A 112 2.93 13.57 -0.78
CA GLY A 112 4.36 13.30 -0.60
C GLY A 112 4.71 12.91 0.85
N THR A 113 4.08 13.58 1.83
CA THR A 113 4.27 13.24 3.25
C THR A 113 3.63 11.90 3.60
N LEU A 114 2.40 11.65 3.14
CA LEU A 114 1.70 10.38 3.34
C LEU A 114 2.42 9.21 2.67
N ALA A 115 3.04 9.42 1.50
CA ALA A 115 3.83 8.41 0.80
C ALA A 115 5.07 8.02 1.63
N ALA A 116 5.75 8.98 2.25
CA ALA A 116 6.91 8.68 3.11
C ALA A 116 6.47 7.87 4.34
N ALA A 117 5.30 8.16 4.87
CA ALA A 117 4.70 7.39 5.96
C ALA A 117 4.22 6.01 5.53
N ALA A 118 3.76 5.88 4.28
CA ALA A 118 3.39 4.60 3.70
C ALA A 118 4.63 3.70 3.54
N VAL A 119 5.78 4.24 3.11
CA VAL A 119 7.06 3.52 3.10
C VAL A 119 7.40 3.00 4.50
N LEU A 120 7.32 3.86 5.53
CA LEU A 120 7.55 3.42 6.92
C LEU A 120 6.57 2.33 7.35
N THR A 121 5.29 2.49 7.01
CA THR A 121 4.24 1.52 7.34
C THR A 121 4.54 0.15 6.73
N GLY A 122 4.92 0.11 5.46
CA GLY A 122 5.32 -1.10 4.76
C GLY A 122 6.56 -1.75 5.35
N PHE A 123 7.56 -0.94 5.72
CA PHE A 123 8.78 -1.41 6.38
C PHE A 123 8.46 -2.05 7.74
N LEU A 124 7.86 -1.29 8.66
CA LEU A 124 7.52 -1.77 10.01
C LEU A 124 6.55 -2.96 9.96
N GLY A 125 5.63 -2.94 8.99
CA GLY A 125 4.63 -3.99 8.83
C GLY A 125 5.20 -5.35 8.41
N ASN A 126 6.37 -5.37 7.76
CA ASN A 126 7.03 -6.59 7.27
C ASN A 126 8.30 -6.94 8.04
N THR A 127 8.82 -6.05 8.90
CA THR A 127 10.10 -6.31 9.58
C THR A 127 10.07 -7.59 10.41
N PHE A 128 9.01 -7.82 11.19
CA PHE A 128 8.88 -9.04 11.97
C PHE A 128 8.87 -10.32 11.10
N SER A 129 8.08 -10.35 10.03
CA SER A 129 7.96 -11.57 9.20
C SER A 129 9.26 -11.90 8.48
N GLN A 130 10.04 -10.88 8.09
CA GLN A 130 11.33 -11.12 7.42
C GLN A 130 12.46 -11.47 8.40
N MET A 131 12.44 -10.91 9.62
CA MET A 131 13.53 -11.10 10.60
C MET A 131 13.32 -12.29 11.54
N LEU A 132 12.10 -12.82 11.68
CA LEU A 132 11.82 -13.88 12.67
C LEU A 132 12.70 -15.12 12.46
N THR A 133 12.89 -15.58 11.22
CA THR A 133 13.79 -16.71 10.90
C THR A 133 15.22 -16.49 11.42
N PHE A 134 15.74 -15.27 11.36
CA PHE A 134 17.09 -14.96 11.86
C PHE A 134 17.12 -14.80 13.38
N ALA A 135 16.10 -14.18 13.96
CA ALA A 135 15.95 -14.09 15.41
C ALA A 135 15.75 -15.47 16.05
N ALA A 136 15.15 -16.41 15.32
CA ALA A 136 14.94 -17.79 15.77
C ALA A 136 16.26 -18.51 16.01
N ASP A 137 17.29 -18.30 15.19
CA ASP A 137 18.62 -18.89 15.40
C ASP A 137 19.27 -18.40 16.70
N GLU A 138 19.12 -17.11 17.00
CA GLU A 138 19.71 -16.55 18.21
C GLU A 138 18.99 -16.98 19.48
N PHE A 139 17.66 -17.05 19.43
CA PHE A 139 16.83 -17.45 20.57
C PHE A 139 16.58 -18.96 20.65
N ASP A 140 17.24 -19.76 19.80
CA ASP A 140 17.10 -21.22 19.70
C ASP A 140 15.62 -21.66 19.57
N LEU A 141 14.91 -21.01 18.64
CA LEU A 141 13.46 -21.11 18.51
C LEU A 141 13.05 -22.08 17.39
N GLY A 142 12.48 -23.23 17.78
CA GLY A 142 11.83 -24.15 16.84
C GLY A 142 10.60 -23.56 16.12
N ARG A 143 10.11 -24.27 15.09
CA ARG A 143 9.00 -23.82 14.25
C ARG A 143 7.70 -23.59 15.03
N SER A 144 7.42 -24.38 16.07
CA SER A 144 6.28 -24.16 16.95
C SER A 144 6.38 -22.82 17.70
N GLY A 145 7.58 -22.50 18.21
CA GLY A 145 7.86 -21.23 18.86
C GLY A 145 7.73 -20.03 17.91
N GLN A 146 8.22 -20.16 16.67
CA GLN A 146 8.02 -19.15 15.63
C GLN A 146 6.53 -18.95 15.31
N GLY A 147 5.75 -20.04 15.27
CA GLY A 147 4.29 -20.00 15.09
C GLY A 147 3.58 -19.23 16.21
N VAL A 148 3.96 -19.48 17.47
CA VAL A 148 3.43 -18.77 18.65
C VAL A 148 3.81 -17.28 18.64
N ALA A 149 5.09 -16.97 18.41
CA ALA A 149 5.57 -15.58 18.31
C ALA A 149 4.80 -14.82 17.22
N SER A 150 4.61 -15.44 16.06
CA SER A 150 3.88 -14.86 14.93
C SER A 150 2.42 -14.64 15.23
N ALA A 151 1.77 -15.59 15.90
CA ALA A 151 0.39 -15.49 16.34
C ALA A 151 0.18 -14.30 17.29
N ILE A 152 1.08 -14.10 18.26
CA ILE A 152 1.01 -12.97 19.19
C ILE A 152 1.12 -11.64 18.44
N VAL A 153 2.12 -11.47 17.57
CA VAL A 153 2.31 -10.23 16.78
C VAL A 153 1.12 -9.98 15.85
N ARG A 154 0.46 -11.04 15.34
CA ARG A 154 -0.72 -10.94 14.46
C ARG A 154 -1.95 -10.32 15.14
N ILE A 155 -1.99 -10.23 16.47
CA ILE A 155 -3.05 -9.55 17.23
C ILE A 155 -2.94 -8.02 17.08
N GLY A 156 -1.77 -7.48 16.73
CA GLY A 156 -1.51 -6.04 16.67
C GLY A 156 -2.55 -5.20 15.90
N PRO A 157 -3.02 -5.61 14.70
CA PRO A 157 -4.06 -4.88 13.98
C PRO A 157 -5.39 -4.76 14.74
N LEU A 158 -5.71 -5.67 15.68
CA LEU A 158 -6.90 -5.54 16.53
C LEU A 158 -6.72 -4.44 17.58
N LEU A 159 -5.53 -4.35 18.17
CA LEU A 159 -5.17 -3.27 19.10
C LEU A 159 -5.16 -1.91 18.37
N ALA A 160 -4.79 -1.90 17.09
CA ALA A 160 -4.77 -0.70 16.27
C ALA A 160 -6.16 -0.07 16.09
N ILE A 161 -7.24 -0.86 16.15
CA ILE A 161 -8.62 -0.35 16.08
C ILE A 161 -8.87 0.70 17.18
N GLY A 162 -8.35 0.47 18.39
CA GLY A 162 -8.46 1.45 19.48
C GLY A 162 -7.74 2.77 19.20
N LEU A 163 -6.56 2.70 18.57
CA LEU A 163 -5.81 3.90 18.15
C LEU A 163 -6.53 4.67 17.04
N VAL A 164 -7.15 3.96 16.09
CA VAL A 164 -7.93 4.58 15.00
C VAL A 164 -9.18 5.27 15.57
N ILE A 165 -9.91 4.62 16.48
CA ILE A 165 -11.05 5.26 17.17
C ILE A 165 -10.60 6.51 17.94
N MET A 166 -9.42 6.47 18.56
CA MET A 166 -8.85 7.64 19.22
C MET A 166 -8.46 8.73 18.22
N ALA A 167 -8.04 8.38 17.00
CA ALA A 167 -7.72 9.32 15.92
C ALA A 167 -8.95 10.12 15.50
N ASP A 168 -10.10 9.48 15.43
CA ASP A 168 -11.36 10.15 15.10
C ASP A 168 -11.84 11.10 16.22
N ARG A 169 -11.40 10.89 17.47
CA ARG A 169 -11.78 11.74 18.63
C ARG A 169 -10.80 12.85 18.94
N ARG A 170 -9.49 12.58 18.83
CA ARG A 170 -8.40 13.50 19.25
C ARG A 170 -7.72 14.20 18.08
N GLY A 171 -8.13 13.90 16.85
CA GLY A 171 -7.48 14.40 15.64
C GLY A 171 -6.52 13.37 15.06
N ARG A 172 -6.60 13.18 13.74
CA ARG A 172 -5.81 12.16 13.04
C ARG A 172 -4.36 12.54 12.88
N ARG A 173 -4.06 13.84 12.83
CA ARG A 173 -2.69 14.33 12.72
C ARG A 173 -1.88 13.88 13.92
N LEU A 174 -2.42 14.06 15.13
CA LEU A 174 -1.79 13.63 16.37
C LEU A 174 -1.52 12.12 16.37
N ILE A 175 -2.50 11.30 15.96
CA ILE A 175 -2.31 9.85 15.94
C ILE A 175 -1.31 9.42 14.86
N ALA A 176 -1.26 10.07 13.69
CA ALA A 176 -0.23 9.79 12.69
C ALA A 176 1.18 10.03 13.23
N ILE A 177 1.38 11.12 14.00
CA ILE A 177 2.66 11.44 14.65
C ILE A 177 3.01 10.40 15.71
N ILE A 178 2.06 10.09 16.61
CA ILE A 178 2.26 9.10 17.68
C ILE A 178 2.56 7.72 17.08
N ALA A 179 1.82 7.29 16.07
CA ALA A 179 2.03 5.99 15.44
C ALA A 179 3.37 5.90 14.71
N THR A 180 3.81 7.00 14.10
CA THR A 180 5.13 7.07 13.43
C THR A 180 6.27 6.97 14.44
N ALA A 181 6.26 7.82 15.47
CA ALA A 181 7.30 7.82 16.49
C ALA A 181 7.26 6.53 17.33
N GLY A 182 6.07 6.13 17.77
CA GLY A 182 5.86 4.93 18.57
C GLY A 182 6.23 3.64 17.85
N GLY A 183 5.86 3.51 16.56
CA GLY A 183 6.24 2.37 15.73
C GLY A 183 7.75 2.28 15.50
N ALA A 184 8.41 3.41 15.20
CA ALA A 184 9.85 3.46 15.04
C ALA A 184 10.60 3.13 16.35
N VAL A 185 10.19 3.75 17.46
CA VAL A 185 10.79 3.51 18.78
C VAL A 185 10.59 2.07 19.22
N ALA A 186 9.39 1.49 19.04
CA ALA A 186 9.13 0.10 19.37
C ALA A 186 10.01 -0.86 18.54
N SER A 187 10.20 -0.57 17.25
CA SER A 187 11.09 -1.36 16.39
C SER A 187 12.54 -1.32 16.90
N ILE A 188 13.04 -0.12 17.23
CA ILE A 188 14.38 0.09 17.78
C ILE A 188 14.55 -0.62 19.13
N LEU A 189 13.57 -0.52 20.03
CA LEU A 189 13.59 -1.26 21.31
C LEU A 189 13.64 -2.77 21.08
N GLY A 190 12.95 -3.26 20.04
CA GLY A 190 13.05 -4.66 19.61
C GLY A 190 14.45 -5.08 19.18
N ALA A 191 15.26 -4.16 18.64
CA ALA A 191 16.67 -4.43 18.34
C ALA A 191 17.47 -4.73 19.61
N PHE A 192 17.15 -4.09 20.73
CA PHE A 192 17.86 -4.29 22.00
C PHE A 192 17.24 -5.37 22.88
N ALA A 193 16.28 -6.16 22.36
CA ALA A 193 15.65 -7.21 23.12
C ALA A 193 16.65 -8.33 23.48
N PRO A 194 16.80 -8.67 24.78
CA PRO A 194 17.71 -9.71 25.24
C PRO A 194 17.11 -11.12 25.16
N ASN A 195 15.79 -11.22 25.01
CA ASN A 195 15.04 -12.47 24.95
C ASN A 195 13.85 -12.37 23.99
N LEU A 196 13.28 -13.52 23.66
CA LEU A 196 12.16 -13.64 22.73
C LEU A 196 10.92 -12.87 23.19
N GLU A 197 10.59 -12.91 24.48
CA GLU A 197 9.38 -12.28 25.00
C GLU A 197 9.39 -10.77 24.78
N LEU A 198 10.51 -10.11 25.10
CA LEU A 198 10.64 -8.67 24.89
C LEU A 198 10.69 -8.31 23.40
N PHE A 199 11.31 -9.16 22.58
CA PHE A 199 11.30 -8.99 21.13
C PHE A 199 9.87 -9.05 20.58
N VAL A 200 9.12 -10.11 20.91
CA VAL A 200 7.73 -10.30 20.48
C VAL A 200 6.83 -9.17 20.98
N ALA A 201 6.99 -8.72 22.23
CA ALA A 201 6.24 -7.59 22.78
C ALA A 201 6.52 -6.29 22.01
N ALA A 202 7.79 -5.98 21.74
CA ALA A 202 8.18 -4.81 20.95
C ALA A 202 7.63 -4.87 19.51
N GLN A 203 7.62 -6.06 18.90
CA GLN A 203 7.10 -6.27 17.55
C GLN A 203 5.58 -6.23 17.48
N LEU A 204 4.88 -6.67 18.52
CA LEU A 204 3.43 -6.47 18.66
C LEU A 204 3.08 -4.98 18.69
N VAL A 205 3.82 -4.18 19.48
CA VAL A 205 3.64 -2.73 19.54
C VAL A 205 3.95 -2.09 18.19
N THR A 206 5.05 -2.49 17.54
CA THR A 206 5.44 -2.03 16.20
C THR A 206 4.33 -2.31 15.18
N ARG A 207 3.79 -3.53 15.17
CA ARG A 207 2.71 -3.96 14.27
C ARG A 207 1.42 -3.19 14.53
N THR A 208 1.10 -2.91 15.79
CA THR A 208 -0.06 -2.12 16.20
C THR A 208 0.01 -0.70 15.65
N PHE A 209 1.14 -0.02 15.83
CA PHE A 209 1.34 1.33 15.32
C PHE A 209 1.40 1.38 13.79
N SER A 210 2.07 0.43 13.14
CA SER A 210 2.08 0.31 11.67
C SER A 210 0.66 0.16 11.12
N ALA A 211 -0.16 -0.72 11.70
CA ALA A 211 -1.56 -0.89 11.28
C ALA A 211 -2.39 0.39 11.47
N ALA A 212 -2.26 1.06 12.62
CA ALA A 212 -2.96 2.32 12.89
C ALA A 212 -2.55 3.43 11.91
N LEU A 213 -1.24 3.57 11.66
CA LEU A 213 -0.69 4.54 10.72
C LEU A 213 -1.20 4.28 9.30
N GLY A 214 -1.21 3.02 8.85
CA GLY A 214 -1.72 2.64 7.53
C GLY A 214 -3.19 3.01 7.33
N THR A 215 -4.03 2.79 8.34
CA THR A 215 -5.44 3.21 8.30
C THR A 215 -5.54 4.73 8.22
N VAL A 216 -4.85 5.46 9.10
CA VAL A 216 -4.89 6.94 9.13
C VAL A 216 -4.43 7.55 7.80
N ILE A 217 -3.36 7.00 7.18
CA ILE A 217 -2.88 7.43 5.86
C ILE A 217 -3.96 7.28 4.79
N LEU A 218 -4.64 6.13 4.76
CA LEU A 218 -5.69 5.85 3.78
C LEU A 218 -6.83 6.86 3.90
N VAL A 219 -7.30 7.13 5.12
CA VAL A 219 -8.43 8.05 5.30
C VAL A 219 -8.03 9.50 4.99
N TYR A 220 -6.84 9.93 5.39
CA TYR A 220 -6.30 11.24 4.99
C TYR A 220 -6.26 11.42 3.48
N ALA A 221 -5.82 10.39 2.75
CA ALA A 221 -5.77 10.44 1.30
C ALA A 221 -7.17 10.56 0.66
N VAL A 222 -8.18 9.92 1.23
CA VAL A 222 -9.56 10.03 0.71
C VAL A 222 -10.17 11.40 1.02
N GLU A 223 -9.92 11.95 2.20
CA GLU A 223 -10.50 13.22 2.65
C GLU A 223 -9.87 14.45 2.00
N GLU A 224 -8.54 14.49 1.88
CA GLU A 224 -7.84 15.68 1.37
C GLU A 224 -7.71 15.70 -0.16
N MET A 225 -7.90 14.55 -0.83
CA MET A 225 -7.71 14.47 -2.29
C MET A 225 -8.98 14.82 -3.07
N PRO A 226 -8.85 15.59 -4.18
CA PRO A 226 -9.92 15.79 -5.13
C PRO A 226 -10.47 14.48 -5.67
N SER A 227 -11.77 14.41 -5.94
CA SER A 227 -12.45 13.18 -6.38
C SER A 227 -11.81 12.54 -7.60
N GLY A 228 -11.35 13.33 -8.59
CA GLY A 228 -10.68 12.85 -9.79
C GLY A 228 -9.29 12.24 -9.57
N SER A 229 -8.66 12.50 -8.41
CA SER A 229 -7.27 12.12 -8.12
C SER A 229 -7.13 11.15 -6.95
N ARG A 230 -8.23 10.77 -6.28
CA ARG A 230 -8.23 9.81 -5.15
C ARG A 230 -7.63 8.47 -5.53
N ALA A 231 -8.05 7.88 -6.65
CA ALA A 231 -7.53 6.58 -7.10
C ALA A 231 -6.03 6.62 -7.38
N TYR A 232 -5.55 7.72 -7.98
CA TYR A 232 -4.12 7.97 -8.17
C TYR A 232 -3.38 8.02 -6.82
N ALA A 233 -3.89 8.82 -5.87
CA ALA A 233 -3.27 8.95 -4.55
C ALA A 233 -3.20 7.61 -3.81
N LEU A 234 -4.29 6.85 -3.79
CA LEU A 234 -4.33 5.50 -3.20
C LEU A 234 -3.32 4.55 -3.85
N SER A 235 -3.14 4.63 -5.16
CA SER A 235 -2.16 3.82 -5.89
C SER A 235 -0.72 4.19 -5.53
N VAL A 236 -0.40 5.49 -5.48
CA VAL A 236 0.93 5.99 -5.05
C VAL A 236 1.24 5.55 -3.63
N LEU A 237 0.27 5.62 -2.72
CA LEU A 237 0.45 5.19 -1.33
C LEU A 237 0.63 3.68 -1.21
N GLY A 238 -0.11 2.88 -1.99
CA GLY A 238 0.08 1.44 -2.07
C GLY A 238 1.48 1.07 -2.58
N MET A 239 1.95 1.72 -3.63
CA MET A 239 3.31 1.54 -4.16
C MET A 239 4.38 1.95 -3.14
N ALA A 240 4.18 3.05 -2.44
CA ALA A 240 5.08 3.50 -1.39
C ALA A 240 5.16 2.49 -0.23
N SER A 241 4.03 1.92 0.19
CA SER A 241 4.00 0.83 1.18
C SER A 241 4.73 -0.43 0.68
N ALA A 242 4.52 -0.82 -0.57
CA ALA A 242 5.23 -1.94 -1.19
C ALA A 242 6.75 -1.71 -1.26
N LEU A 243 7.19 -0.48 -1.56
CA LEU A 243 8.59 -0.09 -1.52
C LEU A 243 9.17 -0.28 -0.11
N GLY A 244 8.44 0.14 0.93
CA GLY A 244 8.83 -0.10 2.32
C GLY A 244 9.04 -1.57 2.66
N ALA A 245 8.11 -2.43 2.23
CA ALA A 245 8.24 -3.88 2.39
C ALA A 245 9.45 -4.44 1.61
N GLY A 246 9.68 -3.95 0.40
CA GLY A 246 10.83 -4.31 -0.44
C GLY A 246 12.17 -3.92 0.17
N ILE A 247 12.26 -2.75 0.82
CA ILE A 247 13.49 -2.32 1.51
C ILE A 247 13.90 -3.33 2.58
N VAL A 248 12.96 -3.88 3.36
CA VAL A 248 13.24 -4.93 4.36
C VAL A 248 13.88 -6.16 3.72
N LEU A 249 13.38 -6.58 2.55
CA LEU A 249 13.93 -7.70 1.79
C LEU A 249 15.31 -7.39 1.20
N TRP A 250 15.54 -6.17 0.72
CA TRP A 250 16.83 -5.78 0.15
C TRP A 250 17.94 -5.69 1.19
N VAL A 251 17.59 -5.38 2.44
CA VAL A 251 18.55 -5.39 3.56
C VAL A 251 18.64 -6.75 4.27
N LEU A 252 17.86 -7.75 3.86
CA LEU A 252 17.89 -9.10 4.43
C LEU A 252 19.30 -9.74 4.43
N PRO A 253 20.16 -9.57 3.39
CA PRO A 253 21.52 -10.09 3.43
C PRO A 253 22.36 -9.50 4.57
N LEU A 254 22.06 -8.29 5.04
CA LEU A 254 22.73 -7.71 6.20
C LEU A 254 22.37 -8.48 7.48
N ALA A 255 21.15 -9.01 7.58
CA ALA A 255 20.71 -9.80 8.74
C ALA A 255 21.49 -11.12 8.87
N ALA A 256 22.12 -11.58 7.79
CA ALA A 256 22.85 -12.84 7.70
C ALA A 256 24.35 -12.75 7.99
N LEU A 257 24.89 -11.55 8.20
CA LEU A 257 26.34 -11.36 8.38
C LEU A 257 26.85 -11.98 9.69
N ASP A 258 26.01 -11.99 10.72
CA ASP A 258 26.27 -12.59 12.03
C ASP A 258 24.91 -12.91 12.69
N VAL A 259 24.91 -13.82 13.66
CA VAL A 259 23.71 -14.21 14.43
C VAL A 259 22.97 -13.01 15.01
N ARG A 260 23.66 -11.91 15.35
CA ARG A 260 23.04 -10.71 15.91
C ARG A 260 22.72 -9.61 14.89
N SER A 261 23.11 -9.78 13.62
CA SER A 261 23.04 -8.71 12.61
C SER A 261 21.61 -8.34 12.20
N TRP A 262 20.64 -9.24 12.37
CA TRP A 262 19.21 -8.94 12.13
C TRP A 262 18.70 -7.74 12.95
N ARG A 263 19.33 -7.46 14.10
CA ARG A 263 19.03 -6.27 14.91
C ARG A 263 19.29 -4.96 14.19
N LEU A 264 20.26 -4.91 13.26
CA LEU A 264 20.57 -3.68 12.52
C LEU A 264 19.40 -3.24 11.64
N VAL A 265 18.63 -4.19 11.11
CA VAL A 265 17.44 -3.91 10.29
C VAL A 265 16.37 -3.19 11.13
N LEU A 266 16.27 -3.52 12.41
CA LEU A 266 15.34 -2.88 13.35
C LEU A 266 15.74 -1.44 13.74
N LEU A 267 16.96 -1.01 13.41
CA LEU A 267 17.42 0.36 13.63
C LEU A 267 17.14 1.29 12.44
N VAL A 268 16.85 0.76 11.26
CA VAL A 268 16.55 1.54 10.03
C VAL A 268 15.42 2.58 10.24
N PRO A 269 14.35 2.31 11.01
CA PRO A 269 13.29 3.29 11.27
C PRO A 269 13.76 4.59 11.95
N ILE A 270 14.98 4.67 12.49
CA ILE A 270 15.57 5.93 13.00
C ILE A 270 15.55 7.01 11.93
N ILE A 271 15.79 6.64 10.66
CA ILE A 271 15.80 7.57 9.52
C ILE A 271 14.42 8.20 9.30
N ALA A 272 13.35 7.54 9.74
CA ALA A 272 11.99 8.02 9.61
C ALA A 272 11.54 8.92 10.78
N LEU A 273 12.33 9.10 11.85
CA LEU A 273 11.94 9.99 12.95
C LEU A 273 11.70 11.46 12.53
N PRO A 274 12.47 12.06 11.61
CA PRO A 274 12.17 13.40 11.09
C PRO A 274 10.82 13.49 10.35
N LEU A 275 10.23 12.36 9.92
CA LEU A 275 8.90 12.32 9.32
C LEU A 275 7.81 12.80 10.29
N ALA A 276 7.97 12.54 11.59
CA ALA A 276 7.07 13.05 12.62
C ALA A 276 6.98 14.59 12.57
N ARG A 277 8.10 15.28 12.33
CA ARG A 277 8.14 16.73 12.13
C ARG A 277 7.50 17.15 10.80
N SER A 278 7.63 16.34 9.75
CA SER A 278 6.97 16.59 8.46
C SER A 278 5.45 16.58 8.59
N PHE A 279 4.89 15.67 9.37
CA PHE A 279 3.44 15.66 9.65
C PHE A 279 2.96 16.96 10.30
N TRP A 280 3.71 17.49 11.26
CA TRP A 280 3.40 18.78 11.88
C TRP A 280 3.41 19.95 10.88
N LYS A 281 4.21 19.86 9.80
CA LYS A 281 4.34 20.95 8.82
C LYS A 281 3.32 20.86 7.69
N HIS A 282 3.04 19.66 7.18
CA HIS A 282 2.32 19.49 5.92
C HIS A 282 0.90 18.92 6.06
N LEU A 283 0.55 18.29 7.20
CA LEU A 283 -0.80 17.77 7.39
C LEU A 283 -1.69 18.77 8.13
N PRO A 284 -2.85 19.14 7.57
CA PRO A 284 -3.89 19.81 8.32
C PRO A 284 -4.52 18.86 9.36
N GLU A 285 -5.12 19.43 10.40
CA GLU A 285 -5.99 18.62 11.26
C GLU A 285 -7.23 18.23 10.44
N SER A 286 -7.63 16.95 10.49
CA SER A 286 -8.81 16.49 9.75
C SER A 286 -10.04 17.26 10.25
N ARG A 287 -10.83 17.84 9.33
CA ARG A 287 -12.10 18.48 9.69
C ARG A 287 -12.99 17.44 10.35
N TRP A 288 -13.37 17.70 11.61
CA TRP A 288 -14.31 16.88 12.35
C TRP A 288 -15.66 16.88 11.60
N PHE A 289 -15.92 15.83 10.82
CA PHE A 289 -17.27 15.52 10.38
C PHE A 289 -17.97 14.74 11.49
N GLY A 290 -18.31 15.47 12.55
CA GLY A 290 -19.24 15.00 13.56
C GLY A 290 -20.67 15.24 13.11
N GLU A 291 -21.14 14.54 12.08
CA GLU A 291 -22.57 14.53 11.75
C GLU A 291 -23.07 13.10 11.55
N GLY A 292 -23.84 12.63 12.54
CA GLY A 292 -24.93 11.68 12.32
C GLY A 292 -24.59 10.20 12.23
N ALA A 293 -23.88 9.62 13.21
CA ALA A 293 -23.96 8.17 13.45
C ALA A 293 -25.31 7.82 14.10
N ALA A 294 -26.41 7.96 13.35
CA ALA A 294 -27.67 7.32 13.68
C ALA A 294 -27.52 5.80 13.52
N THR A 295 -28.15 5.06 14.42
CA THR A 295 -27.98 3.62 14.67
C THR A 295 -28.53 2.74 13.53
N ALA A 296 -27.84 2.67 12.40
CA ALA A 296 -28.04 1.58 11.45
C ALA A 296 -27.43 0.30 12.05
N THR A 297 -28.21 -0.77 12.12
CA THR A 297 -27.79 -2.03 12.75
C THR A 297 -27.26 -3.01 11.72
N LEU A 298 -26.07 -3.58 11.95
CA LEU A 298 -25.50 -4.69 11.16
C LEU A 298 -26.40 -5.92 11.02
N ARG A 299 -27.51 -5.99 11.77
CA ARG A 299 -28.47 -7.11 11.78
C ARG A 299 -29.02 -7.42 10.39
N ASP A 300 -29.28 -6.40 9.58
CA ASP A 300 -29.89 -6.56 8.25
C ASP A 300 -28.89 -7.14 7.24
N HIS A 301 -27.60 -6.97 7.50
CA HIS A 301 -26.50 -7.46 6.67
C HIS A 301 -25.75 -8.65 7.32
N ARG A 302 -26.35 -9.31 8.33
CA ARG A 302 -25.71 -10.40 9.10
C ARG A 302 -25.30 -11.59 8.25
N ALA A 303 -26.08 -11.86 7.19
CA ALA A 303 -25.72 -12.84 6.18
C ALA A 303 -24.42 -12.33 5.54
N ALA A 304 -24.47 -11.31 4.67
CA ALA A 304 -23.33 -10.73 3.95
C ALA A 304 -22.04 -10.54 4.80
N LEU A 305 -22.19 -10.20 6.07
CA LEU A 305 -21.10 -10.16 7.05
C LEU A 305 -20.52 -11.54 7.37
N GLY A 306 -21.35 -12.50 7.80
CA GLY A 306 -20.90 -13.82 8.24
C GLY A 306 -20.12 -14.59 7.17
N GLY A 307 -20.57 -14.57 5.93
CA GLY A 307 -19.85 -15.26 4.87
C GLY A 307 -18.61 -14.52 4.36
N LEU A 308 -18.56 -13.18 4.41
CA LEU A 308 -17.30 -12.46 4.17
C LEU A 308 -16.29 -12.73 5.29
N MET A 309 -16.76 -12.85 6.54
CA MET A 309 -15.95 -13.29 7.67
C MET A 309 -15.40 -14.71 7.47
N VAL A 310 -16.20 -15.65 6.98
CA VAL A 310 -15.76 -17.03 6.66
C VAL A 310 -14.71 -17.02 5.55
N ILE A 311 -14.96 -16.33 4.43
CA ILE A 311 -14.03 -16.26 3.30
C ILE A 311 -12.70 -15.66 3.73
N THR A 312 -12.73 -14.53 4.44
CA THR A 312 -11.50 -13.84 4.89
C THR A 312 -10.77 -14.61 5.97
N PHE A 313 -11.49 -15.30 6.86
CA PHE A 313 -10.90 -16.24 7.82
C PHE A 313 -10.11 -17.34 7.09
N LEU A 314 -10.76 -18.03 6.15
CA LEU A 314 -10.16 -19.18 5.44
C LEU A 314 -8.97 -18.76 4.58
N ILE A 315 -9.05 -17.62 3.90
CA ILE A 315 -7.92 -17.06 3.14
C ILE A 315 -6.79 -16.66 4.10
N ALA A 316 -7.07 -15.99 5.22
CA ALA A 316 -6.05 -15.57 6.16
C ALA A 316 -5.39 -16.74 6.91
N PHE A 317 -6.15 -17.81 7.17
CA PHE A 317 -5.69 -19.07 7.76
C PHE A 317 -4.62 -19.75 6.92
N TYR A 318 -4.69 -19.64 5.59
CA TYR A 318 -3.67 -20.14 4.68
C TYR A 318 -2.57 -19.11 4.38
N LEU A 319 -2.96 -17.89 4.02
CA LEU A 319 -2.02 -16.91 3.47
C LEU A 319 -1.04 -16.37 4.52
N SER A 320 -1.45 -16.32 5.79
CA SER A 320 -0.57 -15.81 6.86
C SER A 320 0.60 -16.76 7.15
N PRO A 321 0.39 -18.08 7.32
CA PRO A 321 1.51 -19.03 7.38
C PRO A 321 2.41 -19.04 6.16
N VAL A 322 1.81 -18.97 4.96
CA VAL A 322 2.58 -18.90 3.71
C VAL A 322 3.53 -17.71 3.70
N ASP A 323 3.06 -16.53 4.09
CA ASP A 323 3.93 -15.34 4.15
C ASP A 323 4.98 -15.43 5.26
N GLN A 324 4.60 -15.96 6.43
CA GLN A 324 5.47 -16.01 7.60
C GLN A 324 6.58 -17.06 7.50
N PHE A 325 6.27 -18.27 7.03
CA PHE A 325 7.23 -19.39 6.96
C PHE A 325 7.95 -19.48 5.61
N ARG A 326 7.74 -18.54 4.68
CA ARG A 326 8.41 -18.55 3.36
C ARG A 326 9.93 -18.51 3.48
N ASN A 327 10.47 -17.61 4.31
CA ASN A 327 11.91 -17.46 4.44
C ASN A 327 12.53 -18.70 5.10
N GLU A 328 11.88 -19.21 6.16
CA GLU A 328 12.24 -20.48 6.79
C GLU A 328 12.28 -21.63 5.79
N PHE A 329 11.22 -21.78 4.98
CA PHE A 329 11.16 -22.82 3.95
C PHE A 329 12.26 -22.68 2.90
N LEU A 330 12.48 -21.47 2.37
CA LEU A 330 13.52 -21.24 1.38
C LEU A 330 14.91 -21.53 1.96
N ARG A 331 15.14 -21.18 3.23
CA ARG A 331 16.42 -21.42 3.89
C ARG A 331 16.62 -22.90 4.25
N ASP A 332 15.70 -23.48 5.02
CA ASP A 332 15.88 -24.81 5.62
C ASP A 332 15.63 -25.95 4.63
N GLU A 333 14.60 -25.84 3.79
CA GLU A 333 14.22 -26.93 2.87
C GLU A 333 14.80 -26.75 1.46
N ARG A 334 15.13 -25.51 1.06
CA ARG A 334 15.72 -25.23 -0.26
C ARG A 334 17.19 -24.82 -0.20
N GLY A 335 17.75 -24.59 0.99
CA GLY A 335 19.15 -24.22 1.15
C GLY A 335 19.48 -22.85 0.57
N PHE A 336 18.51 -21.93 0.50
CA PHE A 336 18.74 -20.61 -0.06
C PHE A 336 19.52 -19.75 0.92
N GLU A 337 20.58 -19.14 0.40
CA GLU A 337 21.27 -18.05 1.07
C GLU A 337 20.34 -16.82 1.15
N PRO A 338 20.51 -15.93 2.15
CA PRO A 338 19.63 -14.77 2.33
C PRO A 338 19.56 -13.83 1.12
N TRP A 339 20.65 -13.68 0.35
CA TRP A 339 20.62 -12.93 -0.91
C TRP A 339 19.82 -13.64 -2.02
N GLN A 340 19.78 -14.98 -2.03
CA GLN A 340 18.96 -15.76 -2.95
C GLN A 340 17.47 -15.64 -2.60
N ILE A 341 17.13 -15.55 -1.30
CA ILE A 341 15.78 -15.23 -0.84
C ILE A 341 15.36 -13.85 -1.34
N THR A 342 16.22 -12.83 -1.14
CA THR A 342 15.98 -11.47 -1.65
C THR A 342 15.78 -11.47 -3.16
N LEU A 343 16.65 -12.16 -3.90
CA LEU A 343 16.54 -12.26 -5.36
C LEU A 343 15.23 -12.93 -5.76
N PHE A 344 14.93 -14.11 -5.18
CA PHE A 344 13.72 -14.87 -5.46
C PHE A 344 12.45 -14.06 -5.24
N VAL A 345 12.30 -13.44 -4.06
CA VAL A 345 11.10 -12.65 -3.74
C VAL A 345 11.03 -11.40 -4.60
N THR A 346 12.15 -10.70 -4.82
CA THR A 346 12.14 -9.47 -5.63
C THR A 346 11.77 -9.76 -7.09
N THR A 347 12.33 -10.79 -7.71
CA THR A 347 12.05 -11.11 -9.12
C THR A 347 10.66 -11.71 -9.33
N THR A 348 10.12 -12.43 -8.34
CA THR A 348 8.80 -13.07 -8.46
C THR A 348 7.66 -12.17 -8.00
N ALA A 349 7.84 -11.38 -6.94
CA ALA A 349 6.79 -10.52 -6.38
C ALA A 349 6.64 -9.18 -7.12
N THR A 350 7.73 -8.57 -7.61
CA THR A 350 7.66 -7.26 -8.30
C THR A 350 6.71 -7.28 -9.51
N PRO A 351 6.75 -8.30 -10.40
CA PRO A 351 5.78 -8.42 -11.49
C PRO A 351 4.32 -8.61 -11.02
N GLY A 352 4.08 -8.99 -9.76
CA GLY A 352 2.74 -9.04 -9.17
C GLY A 352 1.97 -7.73 -9.24
N GLY A 353 2.68 -6.58 -9.27
CA GLY A 353 2.07 -5.26 -9.51
C GLY A 353 1.44 -5.14 -10.90
N LEU A 354 2.01 -5.77 -11.93
CA LEU A 354 1.40 -5.85 -13.26
C LEU A 354 0.14 -6.73 -13.21
N GLY A 355 0.19 -7.81 -12.44
CA GLY A 355 -0.96 -8.66 -12.15
C GLY A 355 -2.14 -7.86 -11.60
N LEU A 356 -1.89 -6.93 -10.67
CA LEU A 356 -2.94 -6.10 -10.08
C LEU A 356 -3.65 -5.22 -11.13
N LEU A 357 -2.88 -4.64 -12.06
CA LEU A 357 -3.42 -3.82 -13.16
C LEU A 357 -4.25 -4.64 -14.15
N ILE A 358 -3.82 -5.87 -14.43
CA ILE A 358 -4.54 -6.79 -15.32
C ILE A 358 -5.81 -7.30 -14.62
N ALA A 359 -5.68 -7.74 -13.37
CA ALA A 359 -6.79 -8.28 -12.59
C ALA A 359 -7.88 -7.25 -12.32
N GLY A 360 -7.53 -5.97 -12.13
CA GLY A 360 -8.51 -4.88 -12.05
C GLY A 360 -9.38 -4.79 -13.31
N ARG A 361 -8.75 -4.71 -14.49
CA ARG A 361 -9.48 -4.66 -15.77
C ARG A 361 -10.29 -5.94 -16.04
N MET A 362 -9.78 -7.10 -15.64
CA MET A 362 -10.50 -8.36 -15.77
C MET A 362 -11.71 -8.41 -14.83
N ALA A 363 -11.59 -7.87 -13.62
CA ALA A 363 -12.69 -7.84 -12.66
C ALA A 363 -13.86 -7.01 -13.17
N ASP A 364 -13.57 -5.92 -13.88
CA ASP A 364 -14.58 -5.04 -14.46
C ASP A 364 -15.25 -5.63 -15.72
N SER A 365 -14.55 -6.51 -16.47
CA SER A 365 -15.03 -7.04 -17.76
C SER A 365 -15.61 -8.45 -17.71
N ILE A 366 -14.96 -9.37 -16.97
CA ILE A 366 -15.32 -10.80 -16.91
C ILE A 366 -16.20 -11.10 -15.69
N GLY A 367 -16.10 -10.27 -14.66
CA GLY A 367 -16.87 -10.40 -13.43
C GLY A 367 -16.00 -10.68 -12.21
N ARG A 368 -16.29 -9.99 -11.11
CA ARG A 368 -15.48 -10.01 -9.88
C ARG A 368 -15.40 -11.39 -9.25
N ARG A 369 -16.49 -12.17 -9.30
CA ARG A 369 -16.53 -13.52 -8.72
C ARG A 369 -15.62 -14.49 -9.45
N ILE A 370 -15.55 -14.38 -10.78
CA ILE A 370 -14.67 -15.21 -11.61
C ILE A 370 -13.21 -14.87 -11.30
N VAL A 371 -12.87 -13.58 -11.23
CA VAL A 371 -11.52 -13.15 -10.86
C VAL A 371 -11.14 -13.63 -9.46
N LEU A 372 -12.06 -13.60 -8.48
CA LEU A 372 -11.82 -14.14 -7.14
C LEU A 372 -11.51 -15.65 -7.19
N VAL A 373 -12.28 -16.43 -7.93
CA VAL A 373 -12.09 -17.89 -8.09
C VAL A 373 -10.72 -18.18 -8.71
N PHE A 374 -10.38 -17.53 -9.83
CA PHE A 374 -9.11 -17.73 -10.51
C PHE A 374 -7.92 -17.28 -9.66
N ALA A 375 -8.01 -16.13 -9.00
CA ALA A 375 -6.96 -15.61 -8.12
C ALA A 375 -6.73 -16.54 -6.92
N THR A 376 -7.80 -17.13 -6.38
CA THR A 376 -7.71 -18.03 -5.24
C THR A 376 -7.21 -19.43 -5.65
N ILE A 377 -7.88 -20.12 -6.57
CA ILE A 377 -7.50 -21.49 -6.95
C ILE A 377 -6.20 -21.50 -7.74
N GLY A 378 -6.08 -20.66 -8.77
CA GLY A 378 -4.89 -20.60 -9.62
C GLY A 378 -3.72 -19.94 -8.91
N GLY A 379 -3.93 -18.75 -8.34
CA GLY A 379 -2.87 -17.97 -7.69
C GLY A 379 -2.38 -18.60 -6.39
N LEU A 380 -3.27 -18.88 -5.44
CA LEU A 380 -2.86 -19.50 -4.18
C LEU A 380 -2.51 -20.99 -4.33
N GLY A 381 -3.10 -21.70 -5.31
CA GLY A 381 -2.68 -23.07 -5.65
C GLY A 381 -1.27 -23.13 -6.23
N ALA A 382 -0.92 -22.22 -7.16
CA ALA A 382 0.46 -22.08 -7.63
C ALA A 382 1.41 -21.77 -6.47
N LEU A 383 0.99 -20.91 -5.53
CA LEU A 383 1.76 -20.60 -4.33
C LEU A 383 1.96 -21.83 -3.43
N THR A 384 0.95 -22.71 -3.29
CA THR A 384 1.12 -24.00 -2.58
C THR A 384 2.14 -24.91 -3.27
N LEU A 385 2.12 -24.94 -4.61
CA LEU A 385 3.07 -25.74 -5.39
C LEU A 385 4.52 -25.22 -5.25
N VAL A 386 4.73 -23.91 -5.06
CA VAL A 386 6.07 -23.35 -4.75
C VAL A 386 6.68 -24.04 -3.53
N PHE A 387 5.89 -24.29 -2.49
CA PHE A 387 6.38 -24.96 -1.28
C PHE A 387 6.71 -26.46 -1.50
N ASN A 388 6.25 -27.05 -2.59
CA ASN A 388 6.40 -28.47 -2.87
C ASN A 388 7.24 -28.77 -4.12
N THR A 389 7.86 -27.74 -4.72
CA THR A 389 8.69 -27.85 -5.93
C THR A 389 10.05 -27.20 -5.74
N SER A 390 10.97 -27.43 -6.67
CA SER A 390 12.34 -26.90 -6.65
C SER A 390 12.81 -26.50 -8.05
N GLY A 391 13.96 -25.82 -8.12
CA GLY A 391 14.57 -25.42 -9.39
C GLY A 391 13.70 -24.46 -10.19
N ALA A 392 13.86 -24.44 -11.52
CA ALA A 392 13.18 -23.47 -12.40
C ALA A 392 11.65 -23.50 -12.31
N LEU A 393 11.05 -24.67 -12.02
CA LEU A 393 9.60 -24.80 -11.84
C LEU A 393 9.09 -24.00 -10.63
N MET A 394 9.85 -23.98 -9.53
CA MET A 394 9.49 -23.19 -8.35
C MET A 394 9.47 -21.69 -8.64
N TRP A 395 10.45 -21.19 -9.41
CA TRP A 395 10.54 -19.78 -9.80
C TRP A 395 9.40 -19.37 -10.73
N SER A 396 9.07 -20.21 -11.73
CA SER A 396 7.96 -19.93 -12.64
C SER A 396 6.62 -19.97 -11.91
N LEU A 397 6.41 -20.95 -11.01
CA LEU A 397 5.21 -21.02 -10.18
C LEU A 397 5.09 -19.82 -9.24
N ALA A 398 6.19 -19.33 -8.66
CA ALA A 398 6.17 -18.16 -7.80
C ALA A 398 5.81 -16.88 -8.57
N LEU A 399 6.33 -16.73 -9.80
CA LEU A 399 5.95 -15.63 -10.68
C LEU A 399 4.46 -15.68 -11.05
N VAL A 400 3.97 -16.85 -11.46
CA VAL A 400 2.54 -17.06 -11.77
C VAL A 400 1.68 -16.79 -10.54
N ALA A 401 2.08 -17.30 -9.38
CA ALA A 401 1.38 -17.09 -8.12
C ALA A 401 1.28 -15.60 -7.80
N ALA A 402 2.37 -14.83 -7.90
CA ALA A 402 2.38 -13.40 -7.62
C ALA A 402 1.46 -12.60 -8.57
N ILE A 403 1.48 -12.93 -9.87
CA ILE A 403 0.63 -12.26 -10.87
C ILE A 403 -0.84 -12.62 -10.66
N VAL A 404 -1.17 -13.90 -10.53
CA VAL A 404 -2.56 -14.37 -10.48
C VAL A 404 -3.22 -14.07 -9.13
N SER A 405 -2.50 -14.24 -8.01
CA SER A 405 -3.06 -13.96 -6.67
C SER A 405 -3.29 -12.48 -6.39
N SER A 406 -2.64 -11.57 -7.13
CA SER A 406 -2.84 -10.12 -7.00
C SER A 406 -4.30 -9.68 -7.20
N GLY A 407 -5.09 -10.46 -7.95
CA GLY A 407 -6.52 -10.22 -8.17
C GLY A 407 -7.40 -10.39 -6.93
N LEU A 408 -6.88 -10.99 -5.84
CA LEU A 408 -7.58 -11.08 -4.55
C LEU A 408 -7.85 -9.71 -3.93
N LEU A 409 -6.93 -8.76 -4.09
CA LEU A 409 -7.05 -7.43 -3.50
C LEU A 409 -8.23 -6.63 -4.06
N PRO A 410 -8.36 -6.42 -5.38
CA PRO A 410 -9.48 -5.67 -5.93
C PRO A 410 -10.82 -6.41 -5.77
N SER A 411 -10.83 -7.74 -5.88
CA SER A 411 -12.07 -8.51 -5.72
C SER A 411 -12.63 -8.44 -4.31
N LEU A 412 -11.84 -8.75 -3.27
CA LEU A 412 -12.30 -8.69 -1.87
C LEU A 412 -12.50 -7.26 -1.37
N GLY A 413 -11.68 -6.32 -1.84
CA GLY A 413 -11.79 -4.90 -1.49
C GLY A 413 -13.12 -4.31 -1.92
N VAL A 414 -13.61 -4.71 -3.10
CA VAL A 414 -14.85 -4.17 -3.63
C VAL A 414 -16.09 -4.84 -3.03
N TYR A 415 -16.07 -6.15 -2.77
CA TYR A 415 -17.15 -6.78 -1.99
C TYR A 415 -17.36 -6.13 -0.61
N ARG A 416 -16.29 -5.67 0.04
CA ARG A 416 -16.38 -4.90 1.30
C ARG A 416 -17.05 -3.53 1.13
N ALA A 417 -16.87 -2.90 -0.04
CA ALA A 417 -17.45 -1.58 -0.32
C ALA A 417 -18.90 -1.68 -0.81
N GLU A 418 -19.22 -2.70 -1.62
CA GLU A 418 -20.51 -2.89 -2.27
C GLU A 418 -21.56 -3.56 -1.36
N LEU A 419 -21.17 -4.53 -0.51
CA LEU A 419 -22.12 -5.27 0.33
C LEU A 419 -22.57 -4.54 1.59
N PHE A 420 -21.92 -3.43 1.94
CA PHE A 420 -22.20 -2.69 3.16
C PHE A 420 -22.42 -1.21 2.86
N PRO A 421 -23.60 -0.67 3.23
CA PRO A 421 -23.88 0.76 3.18
C PRO A 421 -22.81 1.55 3.92
N THR A 422 -22.56 2.78 3.47
CA THR A 422 -21.51 3.65 4.01
C THR A 422 -21.61 3.81 5.53
N ARG A 423 -22.83 3.78 6.08
CA ARG A 423 -23.15 3.92 7.51
C ARG A 423 -22.69 2.75 8.39
N VAL A 424 -22.73 1.51 7.90
CA VAL A 424 -22.34 0.29 8.66
C VAL A 424 -21.00 -0.29 8.21
N ARG A 425 -20.44 0.22 7.11
CA ARG A 425 -19.20 -0.24 6.48
C ARG A 425 -18.01 -0.31 7.45
N ASN A 426 -17.81 0.72 8.27
CA ASN A 426 -16.69 0.75 9.23
C ASN A 426 -16.80 -0.36 10.28
N GLN A 427 -18.01 -0.68 10.75
CA GLN A 427 -18.24 -1.79 11.68
C GLN A 427 -18.06 -3.15 11.00
N ALA A 428 -18.54 -3.31 9.76
CA ALA A 428 -18.35 -4.53 8.98
C ALA A 428 -16.86 -4.81 8.73
N VAL A 429 -16.09 -3.78 8.35
CA VAL A 429 -14.63 -3.88 8.19
C VAL A 429 -13.95 -4.34 9.48
N ALA A 430 -14.35 -3.82 10.64
CA ALA A 430 -13.79 -4.25 11.92
C ALA A 430 -14.04 -5.74 12.20
N TRP A 431 -15.27 -6.23 12.03
CA TRP A 431 -15.61 -7.65 12.22
C TRP A 431 -14.91 -8.58 11.23
N VAL A 432 -14.81 -8.17 9.97
CA VAL A 432 -14.06 -8.91 8.94
C VAL A 432 -12.57 -8.97 9.29
N THR A 433 -11.98 -7.88 9.79
CA THR A 433 -10.60 -7.86 10.25
C THR A 433 -10.40 -8.77 11.47
N ILE A 434 -11.32 -8.77 12.44
CA ILE A 434 -11.29 -9.70 13.58
C ILE A 434 -11.27 -11.16 13.09
N SER A 435 -12.19 -11.52 12.18
CA SER A 435 -12.25 -12.85 11.60
C SER A 435 -10.95 -13.25 10.88
N ALA A 436 -10.40 -12.34 10.07
CA ALA A 436 -9.14 -12.56 9.37
C ALA A 436 -7.95 -12.74 10.34
N VAL A 437 -7.90 -11.99 11.44
CA VAL A 437 -6.84 -12.15 12.45
C VAL A 437 -6.97 -13.48 13.18
N ILE A 438 -8.18 -13.91 13.54
CA ILE A 438 -8.39 -15.23 14.17
C ILE A 438 -7.92 -16.34 13.21
N GLY A 439 -8.32 -16.27 11.93
CA GLY A 439 -7.85 -17.22 10.91
C GLY A 439 -6.33 -17.24 10.81
N ALA A 440 -5.70 -16.07 10.72
CA ALA A 440 -4.24 -15.96 10.67
C ALA A 440 -3.54 -16.55 11.90
N VAL A 441 -4.04 -16.26 13.12
CA VAL A 441 -3.50 -16.78 14.38
C VAL A 441 -3.59 -18.31 14.41
N LEU A 442 -4.75 -18.87 14.12
CA LEU A 442 -4.95 -20.33 14.13
C LEU A 442 -4.09 -21.01 13.06
N GLY A 443 -3.98 -20.42 11.88
CA GLY A 443 -3.12 -20.93 10.81
C GLY A 443 -1.65 -20.96 11.25
N LEU A 444 -1.14 -19.87 11.83
CA LEU A 444 0.26 -19.75 12.26
C LEU A 444 0.61 -20.74 13.36
N LEU A 445 -0.26 -20.89 14.36
CA LEU A 445 -0.10 -21.88 15.44
C LEU A 445 -0.10 -23.30 14.89
N LEU A 446 -1.05 -23.62 14.00
CA LEU A 446 -1.16 -24.93 13.39
C LEU A 446 0.04 -25.25 12.50
N THR A 447 0.51 -24.30 11.70
CA THR A 447 1.69 -24.48 10.85
C THR A 447 2.94 -24.68 11.68
N GLY A 448 3.18 -23.86 12.70
CA GLY A 448 4.33 -24.03 13.57
C GLY A 448 4.36 -25.41 14.21
N TRP A 449 3.23 -25.84 14.79
CA TRP A 449 3.11 -27.15 15.44
C TRP A 449 3.25 -28.35 14.47
N LEU A 450 2.54 -28.32 13.34
CA LEU A 450 2.58 -29.43 12.37
C LEU A 450 3.91 -29.49 11.63
N SER A 451 4.50 -28.36 11.25
CA SER A 451 5.74 -28.34 10.45
C SER A 451 6.95 -28.82 11.22
N GLU A 452 6.94 -28.66 12.55
CA GLU A 452 7.93 -29.25 13.45
C GLU A 452 7.73 -30.77 13.55
N ARG A 453 6.49 -31.21 13.76
CA ARG A 453 6.17 -32.64 13.89
C ARG A 453 6.36 -33.44 12.61
N TRP A 454 6.03 -32.86 11.45
CA TRP A 454 6.15 -33.50 10.15
C TRP A 454 7.51 -33.27 9.50
N ASN A 455 8.36 -32.44 10.12
CA ASN A 455 9.63 -31.98 9.56
C ASN A 455 9.51 -31.48 8.11
N SER A 456 8.40 -30.82 7.79
CA SER A 456 8.07 -30.34 6.45
C SER A 456 7.06 -29.21 6.54
N ILE A 457 7.47 -28.00 6.15
CA ILE A 457 6.61 -26.83 5.98
C ILE A 457 5.76 -27.05 4.73
N GLY A 458 6.35 -27.55 3.64
CA GLY A 458 5.64 -27.64 2.36
C GLY A 458 4.43 -28.57 2.39
N SER A 459 4.53 -29.71 3.09
CA SER A 459 3.40 -30.63 3.25
C SER A 459 2.27 -30.02 4.09
N VAL A 460 2.61 -29.21 5.09
CA VAL A 460 1.61 -28.52 5.92
C VAL A 460 0.90 -27.44 5.12
N ILE A 461 1.63 -26.63 4.34
CA ILE A 461 1.03 -25.63 3.45
C ILE A 461 0.10 -26.30 2.42
N ALA A 462 0.45 -27.48 1.91
CA ALA A 462 -0.41 -28.26 1.02
C ALA A 462 -1.73 -28.67 1.67
N VAL A 463 -1.72 -29.07 2.94
CA VAL A 463 -2.95 -29.38 3.68
C VAL A 463 -3.77 -28.11 3.93
N LEU A 464 -3.14 -27.00 4.29
CA LEU A 464 -3.82 -25.73 4.55
C LEU A 464 -4.49 -25.12 3.31
N TRP A 465 -4.07 -25.54 2.10
CA TRP A 465 -4.72 -25.13 0.85
C TRP A 465 -6.21 -25.50 0.78
N ILE A 466 -6.67 -26.45 1.60
CA ILE A 466 -8.10 -26.73 1.78
C ILE A 466 -8.89 -25.48 2.20
N GLY A 467 -8.27 -24.55 2.94
CA GLY A 467 -8.90 -23.30 3.37
C GLY A 467 -9.34 -22.43 2.18
N PRO A 468 -8.42 -21.99 1.31
CA PRO A 468 -8.74 -21.30 0.06
C PRO A 468 -9.75 -22.02 -0.83
N VAL A 469 -9.67 -23.34 -0.96
CA VAL A 469 -10.64 -24.13 -1.75
C VAL A 469 -12.04 -24.03 -1.16
N LEU A 470 -12.17 -24.17 0.16
CA LEU A 470 -13.45 -23.99 0.85
C LEU A 470 -13.93 -22.54 0.78
N ALA A 471 -13.03 -21.55 0.82
CA ALA A 471 -13.37 -20.15 0.66
C ALA A 471 -14.00 -19.87 -0.71
N VAL A 472 -13.47 -20.51 -1.77
CA VAL A 472 -14.03 -20.41 -3.12
C VAL A 472 -15.37 -21.12 -3.25
N ALA A 473 -15.50 -22.34 -2.71
CA ALA A 473 -16.77 -23.06 -2.71
C ALA A 473 -17.86 -22.24 -2.00
N PHE A 474 -17.52 -21.64 -0.86
CA PHE A 474 -18.41 -20.77 -0.11
C PHE A 474 -18.73 -19.48 -0.88
N ALA A 475 -17.71 -18.80 -1.42
CA ALA A 475 -17.87 -17.61 -2.25
C ALA A 475 -18.77 -17.88 -3.47
N TRP A 476 -18.64 -19.05 -4.10
CA TRP A 476 -19.43 -19.45 -5.25
C TRP A 476 -20.91 -19.63 -4.90
N TRP A 477 -21.26 -20.15 -3.74
CA TRP A 477 -22.68 -20.29 -3.41
C TRP A 477 -23.30 -19.04 -2.82
N TRP A 478 -22.49 -18.10 -2.37
CA TRP A 478 -22.97 -17.11 -1.42
C TRP A 478 -22.66 -15.66 -1.77
N LEU A 479 -21.57 -15.39 -2.50
CA LEU A 479 -21.34 -14.03 -3.00
C LEU A 479 -22.18 -13.78 -4.26
N PRO A 480 -23.05 -12.74 -4.24
CA PRO A 480 -23.74 -12.31 -5.45
C PRO A 480 -22.72 -11.76 -6.46
N GLU A 481 -23.02 -11.90 -7.74
CA GLU A 481 -22.28 -11.19 -8.78
C GLU A 481 -22.67 -9.71 -8.72
N THR A 482 -21.70 -8.83 -8.48
CA THR A 482 -21.93 -7.39 -8.34
C THR A 482 -21.52 -6.60 -9.60
N THR A 483 -20.96 -7.28 -10.59
CA THR A 483 -20.56 -6.67 -11.86
C THR A 483 -21.79 -6.15 -12.63
N ASN A 484 -21.73 -4.91 -13.11
CA ASN A 484 -22.81 -4.20 -13.84
C ASN A 484 -24.10 -3.94 -13.05
N ARG A 485 -24.05 -3.87 -11.71
CA ARG A 485 -25.16 -3.37 -10.90
C ARG A 485 -24.77 -2.03 -10.27
N ASP A 486 -25.65 -1.05 -10.37
CA ASP A 486 -25.41 0.25 -9.74
C ASP A 486 -25.36 0.10 -8.22
N LEU A 487 -24.47 0.84 -7.55
CA LEU A 487 -24.33 0.80 -6.09
C LEU A 487 -25.66 1.09 -5.39
N ASP A 488 -26.47 1.95 -6.00
CA ASP A 488 -27.81 2.34 -5.56
C ASP A 488 -28.86 1.23 -5.69
N ASP A 489 -28.66 0.28 -6.59
CA ASP A 489 -29.55 -0.88 -6.75
C ASP A 489 -29.16 -2.01 -5.78
N ILE A 490 -27.91 -2.03 -5.32
CA ILE A 490 -27.41 -2.94 -4.28
C ILE A 490 -27.74 -2.41 -2.87
N ASN A 491 -27.62 -1.09 -2.66
CA ASN A 491 -27.88 -0.41 -1.39
C ASN A 491 -28.92 0.72 -1.57
N PRO A 492 -30.22 0.40 -1.65
CA PRO A 492 -31.28 1.40 -1.86
C PRO A 492 -31.37 2.46 -0.74
N GLU A 493 -30.77 2.19 0.42
CA GLU A 493 -30.71 3.11 1.57
C GLU A 493 -29.79 4.32 1.37
N ASP A 494 -28.88 4.26 0.38
CA ASP A 494 -27.97 5.35 0.04
C ASP A 494 -28.66 6.41 -0.85
N ARG A 495 -29.62 6.03 -1.73
CA ARG A 495 -30.47 6.97 -2.50
C ARG A 495 -31.27 7.91 -1.60
N ALA A 496 -31.90 7.37 -0.56
CA ALA A 496 -32.73 8.16 0.37
C ALA A 496 -31.94 9.23 1.15
N SER A 497 -30.60 9.15 1.13
CA SER A 497 -29.71 10.13 1.76
C SER A 497 -29.23 11.22 0.81
N GLN A 498 -29.12 10.92 -0.49
CA GLN A 498 -28.75 11.88 -1.52
C GLN A 498 -29.91 12.81 -1.88
N ASP A 499 -31.16 12.32 -1.87
CA ASP A 499 -32.35 13.16 -2.11
C ASP A 499 -32.73 14.09 -0.94
N ARG A 500 -32.03 14.00 0.20
CA ARG A 500 -32.28 14.81 1.41
C ARG A 500 -31.18 15.83 1.74
N GLY A 501 -30.11 15.88 0.94
CA GLY A 501 -29.06 16.90 1.02
C GLY A 501 -29.18 17.86 -0.15
#